data_AF-A0A970YQQ9-F1
#
_entry.id   AF-A0A970YQQ9-F1
#
_cell.length_a   1.000
_cell.length_b   1.000
_cell.length_c   1.000
_cell.angle_alpha   90.00
_cell.angle_beta   90.00
_cell.angle_gamma   90.00
#
_symmetry.space_group_name_H-M   'P 1'
#
loop_
_entity.id
_entity.type
_entity.pdbx_description
1 polymer ?
#
loop_
_entity_poly.entity_id
_entity_poly.type
_entity_poly.pdbx_seq_one_letter_code
_entity_poly.pdbx_strand_id
1 'polypeptide(L)'
;MKRIIFENDEGGVSVIIPAPNCGLTIEQIAQKDVPKGKTYEIVDTVNIPSDRYFRNAWRKNGKAVEVDMVKAVEIQKNVIRAERAPILADLDVQYMRAMEKGDTARQAEIATEKQALRDATKHPNLVNAATPKELKIVTLDKIRGK
;
A
#
# COMPACT_ATOMS: atom_id res chain seq x y z
N MET A 1 -3.68 5.58 -24.66
CA MET A 1 -4.94 6.36 -24.53
C MET A 1 -4.66 7.52 -23.58
N LYS A 2 -5.18 8.72 -23.81
CA LYS A 2 -4.82 9.89 -22.99
C LYS A 2 -5.65 9.98 -21.69
N ARG A 3 -5.03 10.48 -20.63
CA ARG A 3 -5.61 10.71 -19.30
C ARG A 3 -5.22 12.10 -18.81
N ILE A 4 -6.02 12.68 -17.93
CA ILE A 4 -5.68 13.95 -17.27
C ILE A 4 -5.28 13.63 -15.83
N ILE A 5 -4.12 14.11 -15.40
CA ILE A 5 -3.61 13.92 -14.04
C ILE A 5 -3.41 15.27 -13.35
N PHE A 6 -3.70 15.33 -12.06
CA PHE A 6 -3.47 16.50 -11.21
C PHE A 6 -3.24 16.08 -9.75
N GLU A 7 -2.62 16.94 -8.94
CA GLU A 7 -2.43 16.69 -7.51
C GLU A 7 -3.72 16.97 -6.72
N ASN A 8 -4.17 16.00 -5.93
CA ASN A 8 -5.36 16.16 -5.08
C ASN A 8 -5.03 16.87 -3.76
N ASP A 9 -6.05 17.26 -3.00
CA ASP A 9 -5.87 17.99 -1.73
C ASP A 9 -5.40 17.08 -0.58
N GLU A 10 -5.30 15.77 -0.82
CA GLU A 10 -4.86 14.75 0.13
C GLU A 10 -3.38 14.37 -0.08
N GLY A 11 -2.65 15.09 -0.94
CA GLY A 11 -1.24 14.84 -1.22
C GLY A 11 -0.97 13.60 -2.08
N GLY A 12 -1.95 13.19 -2.89
CA GLY A 12 -1.85 12.14 -3.91
C GLY A 12 -2.18 12.65 -5.31
N VAL A 13 -2.37 11.73 -6.26
CA VAL A 13 -2.74 12.07 -7.64
C VAL A 13 -4.20 11.73 -7.90
N SER A 14 -4.93 12.59 -8.60
CA SER A 14 -6.21 12.29 -9.22
C SER A 14 -6.01 12.00 -10.71
N VAL A 15 -6.77 11.03 -11.24
CA VAL A 15 -6.71 10.62 -12.65
C VAL A 15 -8.12 10.69 -13.23
N ILE A 16 -8.33 11.58 -14.20
CA ILE A 16 -9.58 11.68 -14.94
C ILE A 16 -9.47 10.84 -16.21
N ILE A 17 -10.52 10.07 -16.46
CA ILE A 17 -10.67 9.19 -17.60
C ILE A 17 -11.71 9.85 -18.53
N PRO A 18 -11.29 10.39 -19.68
CA PRO A 18 -12.24 10.91 -20.66
C PRO A 18 -13.24 9.83 -21.08
N ALA A 19 -14.54 10.13 -20.98
CA ALA A 19 -15.56 9.25 -21.49
C ALA A 19 -15.49 9.20 -23.03
N PRO A 20 -15.60 8.01 -23.65
CA PRO A 20 -15.65 7.92 -25.10
C PRO A 20 -16.88 8.68 -25.62
N ASN A 21 -16.74 9.37 -26.74
CA ASN A 21 -17.84 10.04 -27.45
C ASN A 21 -18.63 11.08 -26.62
N CYS A 22 -18.02 11.69 -25.60
CA CYS A 22 -18.68 12.72 -24.79
C CYS A 22 -18.84 14.09 -25.51
N GLY A 23 -18.35 14.21 -26.75
CA GLY A 23 -18.47 15.44 -27.54
C GLY A 23 -17.53 16.58 -27.13
N LEU A 24 -16.66 16.37 -26.14
CA LEU A 24 -15.67 17.35 -25.68
C LEU A 24 -14.24 16.91 -26.04
N THR A 25 -13.35 17.87 -26.29
CA THR A 25 -11.91 17.61 -26.38
C THR A 25 -11.34 17.32 -24.99
N ILE A 26 -10.18 16.66 -24.92
CA ILE A 26 -9.54 16.35 -23.64
C ILE A 26 -9.15 17.62 -22.86
N GLU A 27 -8.83 18.71 -23.56
CA GLU A 27 -8.55 20.02 -22.97
C GLU A 27 -9.81 20.64 -22.35
N GLN A 28 -10.96 20.54 -23.03
CA GLN A 28 -12.25 21.01 -22.49
C GLN A 28 -12.67 20.18 -21.26
N ILE A 29 -12.44 18.87 -21.29
CA ILE A 29 -12.66 18.00 -20.13
C ILE A 29 -11.77 18.43 -18.98
N ALA A 30 -10.48 18.69 -19.22
CA ALA A 30 -9.57 19.15 -18.18
C ALA A 30 -10.00 20.49 -17.57
N GLN A 31 -10.39 21.47 -18.40
CA GLN A 31 -10.88 22.77 -17.91
C GLN A 31 -12.16 22.66 -17.06
N LYS A 32 -13.02 21.68 -17.38
CA LYS A 32 -14.30 21.45 -16.69
C LYS A 32 -14.13 20.66 -15.39
N ASP A 33 -13.32 19.60 -15.41
CA ASP A 33 -13.28 18.57 -14.35
C ASP A 33 -12.10 18.74 -13.37
N VAL A 34 -11.05 19.48 -13.76
CA VAL A 34 -9.96 19.81 -12.83
C VAL A 34 -10.40 20.96 -11.93
N PRO A 35 -10.28 20.84 -10.59
CA PRO A 35 -10.63 21.93 -9.68
C PRO A 35 -9.89 23.23 -10.00
N LYS A 36 -10.59 24.37 -9.86
CA LYS A 36 -10.00 25.68 -10.11
C LYS A 36 -8.74 25.89 -9.27
N GLY A 37 -7.73 26.49 -9.88
CA GLY A 37 -6.43 26.76 -9.23
C GLY A 37 -5.44 25.60 -9.25
N LYS A 38 -5.84 24.41 -9.76
CA LYS A 38 -4.94 23.27 -9.91
C LYS A 38 -4.33 23.20 -11.30
N THR A 39 -3.05 22.85 -11.34
CA THR A 39 -2.36 22.50 -12.59
C THR A 39 -2.64 21.04 -12.95
N TYR A 40 -2.75 20.75 -14.24
CA TYR A 40 -2.96 19.40 -14.75
C TYR A 40 -2.01 19.08 -15.89
N GLU A 41 -1.86 17.78 -16.16
CA GLU A 41 -1.12 17.28 -17.31
C GLU A 41 -1.98 16.28 -18.08
N ILE A 42 -1.91 16.34 -19.41
CA ILE A 42 -2.50 15.33 -20.29
C ILE A 42 -1.38 14.34 -20.65
N VAL A 43 -1.53 13.10 -20.21
CA VAL A 43 -0.49 12.07 -20.29
C VAL A 43 -1.01 10.84 -21.02
N ASP A 44 -0.12 10.01 -21.55
CA ASP A 44 -0.53 8.67 -22.00
C ASP A 44 -0.69 7.73 -20.81
N THR A 45 -1.60 6.77 -20.93
CA THR A 45 -1.77 5.61 -20.03
C THR A 45 -0.48 4.93 -19.61
N VAL A 46 0.55 4.85 -20.48
CA VAL A 46 1.83 4.23 -20.12
C VAL A 46 2.60 5.00 -19.04
N ASN A 47 2.30 6.28 -18.84
CA ASN A 47 2.91 7.11 -17.80
C ASN A 47 2.18 7.01 -16.45
N ILE A 48 1.21 6.11 -16.33
CA ILE A 48 0.44 5.88 -15.11
C ILE A 48 0.62 4.40 -14.71
N PRO A 49 0.93 4.09 -13.44
CA PRO A 49 1.05 2.71 -13.01
C PRO A 49 -0.25 1.93 -13.28
N SER A 50 -0.13 0.81 -13.98
CA SER A 50 -1.27 -0.07 -14.25
C SER A 50 -1.70 -0.85 -13.00
N ASP A 51 -0.72 -1.22 -12.15
CA ASP A 51 -0.98 -1.81 -10.84
C ASP A 51 -1.41 -0.74 -9.83
N ARG A 52 -2.64 -0.90 -9.33
CA ARG A 52 -3.27 0.04 -8.39
C ARG A 52 -3.13 -0.38 -6.93
N TYR A 53 -2.35 -1.42 -6.62
CA TYR A 53 -2.15 -1.88 -5.24
C TYR A 53 -1.64 -0.75 -4.33
N PHE A 54 -0.70 0.07 -4.82
CA PHE A 54 -0.17 1.24 -4.10
C PHE A 54 -0.79 2.57 -4.57
N ARG A 55 -2.06 2.58 -4.96
CA ARG A 55 -2.74 3.78 -5.49
C ARG A 55 -2.66 4.98 -4.55
N ASN A 56 -2.71 4.75 -3.25
CA ASN A 56 -2.65 5.79 -2.21
C ASN A 56 -1.22 6.30 -1.96
N ALA A 57 -0.21 5.66 -2.56
CA ALA A 57 1.17 6.15 -2.58
C ALA A 57 1.53 6.81 -3.92
N TRP A 58 0.57 7.00 -4.83
CA TRP A 58 0.86 7.67 -6.10
C TRP A 58 1.17 9.16 -5.88
N ARG A 59 2.24 9.62 -6.52
CA ARG A 59 2.66 11.02 -6.60
C ARG A 59 2.84 11.46 -8.04
N LYS A 60 2.62 12.73 -8.33
CA LYS A 60 2.86 13.30 -9.66
C LYS A 60 4.36 13.55 -9.82
N ASN A 61 4.93 13.15 -10.95
CA ASN A 61 6.29 13.49 -11.35
C ASN A 61 6.24 14.07 -12.77
N GLY A 62 6.10 15.40 -12.88
CA GLY A 62 5.91 16.06 -14.17
C GLY A 62 4.68 15.49 -14.92
N LYS A 63 4.94 14.88 -16.09
CA LYS A 63 3.95 14.24 -16.98
C LYS A 63 3.82 12.72 -16.75
N ALA A 64 4.15 12.26 -15.55
CA ALA A 64 4.01 10.86 -15.14
C ALA A 64 3.47 10.76 -13.70
N VAL A 65 3.01 9.56 -13.37
CA VAL A 65 2.64 9.17 -12.01
C VAL A 65 3.60 8.08 -11.55
N GLU A 66 4.18 8.28 -10.38
CA GLU A 66 5.09 7.33 -9.76
C GLU A 66 4.55 6.87 -8.41
N VAL A 67 5.10 5.79 -7.90
CA VAL A 67 4.82 5.33 -6.53
C VAL A 67 5.87 5.94 -5.60
N ASP A 68 5.41 6.68 -4.61
CA ASP A 68 6.21 7.09 -3.46
C ASP A 68 6.51 5.85 -2.60
N MET A 69 7.76 5.40 -2.62
CA MET A 69 8.16 4.19 -1.90
C MET A 69 8.03 4.33 -0.38
N VAL A 70 8.18 5.53 0.18
CA VAL A 70 8.00 5.75 1.63
C VAL A 70 6.54 5.51 2.01
N LYS A 71 5.60 6.11 1.25
CA LYS A 71 4.16 5.88 1.47
C LYS A 71 3.76 4.43 1.18
N ALA A 72 4.34 3.82 0.14
CA ALA A 72 4.04 2.44 -0.21
C ALA A 72 4.47 1.45 0.89
N VAL A 73 5.67 1.63 1.47
CA VAL A 73 6.15 0.82 2.60
C VAL A 73 5.20 0.94 3.80
N GLU A 74 4.68 2.15 4.08
CA GLU A 74 3.73 2.33 5.17
C GLU A 74 2.38 1.65 4.90
N ILE A 75 1.89 1.69 3.65
CA ILE A 75 0.70 0.91 3.24
C ILE A 75 0.94 -0.58 3.47
N GLN A 76 2.09 -1.12 3.05
CA GLN A 76 2.38 -2.54 3.22
C GLN A 76 2.55 -2.93 4.70
N LYS A 77 3.11 -2.05 5.54
CA LYS A 77 3.12 -2.24 6.99
C LYS A 77 1.70 -2.33 7.56
N ASN A 78 0.77 -1.49 7.10
CA ASN A 78 -0.63 -1.55 7.53
C ASN A 78 -1.31 -2.85 7.14
N VAL A 79 -1.03 -3.37 5.94
CA VAL A 79 -1.50 -4.70 5.51
C VAL A 79 -0.98 -5.79 6.46
N ILE A 80 0.34 -5.82 6.73
CA ILE A 80 0.95 -6.79 7.65
C ILE A 80 0.38 -6.64 9.08
N ARG A 81 0.11 -5.41 9.54
CA ARG A 81 -0.52 -5.15 10.85
C ARG A 81 -1.93 -5.73 10.92
N ALA A 82 -2.71 -5.60 9.86
CA ALA A 82 -4.05 -6.17 9.78
C ALA A 82 -4.01 -7.70 9.76
N GLU A 83 -3.11 -8.30 8.98
CA GLU A 83 -2.93 -9.76 8.90
C GLU A 83 -2.47 -10.37 10.24
N ARG A 84 -1.53 -9.72 10.95
CA ARG A 84 -1.01 -10.25 12.23
C ARG A 84 -1.96 -10.09 13.42
N ALA A 85 -2.94 -9.18 13.35
CA ALA A 85 -3.84 -8.88 14.45
C ALA A 85 -4.64 -10.12 14.92
N PRO A 86 -5.35 -10.87 14.06
CA PRO A 86 -6.06 -12.08 14.48
C PRO A 86 -5.12 -13.17 14.97
N ILE A 87 -3.91 -13.28 14.41
CA ILE A 87 -2.92 -14.28 14.81
C ILE A 87 -2.40 -13.99 16.21
N LEU A 88 -2.12 -12.72 16.53
CA LEU A 88 -1.71 -12.31 17.88
C LEU A 88 -2.81 -12.60 18.90
N ALA A 89 -4.08 -12.34 18.56
CA ALA A 89 -5.21 -12.61 19.45
C ALA A 89 -5.39 -14.12 19.73
N ASP A 90 -5.22 -14.97 18.71
CA ASP A 90 -5.24 -16.42 18.90
C ASP A 90 -4.07 -16.90 19.78
N LEU A 91 -2.86 -16.39 19.54
CA LEU A 91 -1.69 -16.70 20.38
C LEU A 91 -1.86 -16.20 21.82
N ASP A 92 -2.58 -15.11 22.06
CA ASP A 92 -2.92 -14.66 23.42
C ASP A 92 -3.79 -15.70 24.15
N VAL A 93 -4.80 -16.26 23.48
CA VAL A 93 -5.64 -17.34 24.03
C VAL A 93 -4.81 -18.59 24.30
N GLN A 94 -3.94 -18.98 23.37
CA GLN A 94 -3.06 -20.14 23.55
C GLN A 94 -2.10 -19.95 24.73
N TYR A 95 -1.58 -18.73 24.92
CA TYR A 95 -0.69 -18.40 26.02
C TYR A 95 -1.39 -18.57 27.37
N MET A 96 -2.62 -18.06 27.50
CA MET A 96 -3.42 -18.23 28.72
C MET A 96 -3.69 -19.70 29.04
N ARG A 97 -4.05 -20.50 28.04
CA ARG A 97 -4.23 -21.96 28.21
C ARG A 97 -2.94 -22.67 28.63
N ALA A 98 -1.80 -22.25 28.11
CA ALA A 98 -0.50 -22.82 28.51
C ALA A 98 -0.14 -22.44 29.96
N MET A 99 -0.45 -21.20 30.36
CA MET A 99 -0.28 -20.73 31.74
C MET A 99 -1.12 -21.52 32.73
N GLU A 100 -2.41 -21.74 32.42
CA GLU A 100 -3.32 -22.55 33.25
C GLU A 100 -2.82 -24.00 33.43
N LYS A 101 -2.15 -24.55 32.41
CA LYS A 101 -1.55 -25.90 32.45
C LYS A 101 -0.18 -25.95 33.11
N GLY A 102 0.42 -24.81 33.45
CA GLY A 102 1.81 -24.75 33.90
C GLY A 102 2.84 -25.14 32.84
N ASP A 103 2.47 -25.10 31.56
CA ASP A 103 3.34 -25.47 30.44
C ASP A 103 4.26 -24.30 30.06
N THR A 104 5.42 -24.23 30.72
CA THR A 104 6.39 -23.14 30.56
C THR A 104 7.12 -23.20 29.21
N ALA A 105 7.29 -24.39 28.63
CA ALA A 105 7.89 -24.57 27.32
C ALA A 105 6.99 -23.95 26.24
N ARG A 106 5.68 -24.27 26.27
CA ARG A 106 4.73 -23.70 25.32
C ARG A 106 4.57 -22.18 25.46
N GLN A 107 4.62 -21.66 26.69
CA GLN A 107 4.62 -20.22 26.93
C GLN A 107 5.81 -19.52 26.25
N ALA A 108 7.01 -20.10 26.37
CA ALA A 108 8.21 -19.55 25.74
C ALA A 108 8.10 -19.55 24.20
N GLU A 109 7.63 -20.65 23.60
CA GLU A 109 7.40 -20.73 22.15
C GLU A 109 6.42 -19.67 21.65
N ILE A 110 5.27 -19.53 22.32
CA ILE A 110 4.24 -18.55 21.94
C ILE A 110 4.78 -17.12 22.09
N ALA A 111 5.54 -16.84 23.15
CA ALA A 111 6.16 -15.53 23.34
C ALA A 111 7.12 -15.19 22.18
N THR A 112 7.94 -16.14 21.74
CA THR A 112 8.81 -15.99 20.57
C THR A 112 8.01 -15.74 19.29
N GLU A 113 6.93 -16.50 19.06
CA GLU A 113 6.10 -16.33 17.87
C GLU A 113 5.41 -14.96 17.83
N LYS A 114 4.88 -14.51 18.97
CA LYS A 114 4.30 -13.17 19.11
C LYS A 114 5.33 -12.07 18.84
N GLN A 115 6.57 -12.26 19.29
CA GLN A 115 7.64 -11.30 19.02
C GLN A 115 7.98 -11.26 17.52
N ALA A 116 8.09 -12.42 16.85
CA ALA A 116 8.33 -12.49 15.41
C ALA A 116 7.23 -11.78 14.60
N LEU A 117 5.95 -11.94 14.97
CA LEU A 117 4.83 -11.21 14.35
C LEU A 117 4.93 -9.69 14.55
N ARG A 118 5.41 -9.23 15.70
CA ARG A 118 5.62 -7.79 15.97
C ARG A 118 6.77 -7.23 15.15
N ASP A 119 7.85 -7.98 15.01
CA ASP A 119 9.02 -7.57 14.24
C ASP A 119 8.86 -7.68 12.73
N ALA A 120 7.81 -8.36 12.23
CA ALA A 120 7.50 -8.43 10.80
C ALA A 120 7.44 -7.05 10.10
N THR A 121 6.95 -6.01 10.79
CA THR A 121 6.90 -4.63 10.24
C THR A 121 8.26 -3.95 10.13
N LYS A 122 9.34 -4.58 10.62
CA LYS A 122 10.72 -4.12 10.54
C LYS A 122 11.57 -4.98 9.60
N HIS A 123 10.97 -5.99 8.95
CA HIS A 123 11.71 -6.93 8.12
C HIS A 123 12.51 -6.20 7.03
N PRO A 124 13.81 -6.51 6.81
CA PRO A 124 14.66 -5.78 5.86
C PRO A 124 14.05 -5.68 4.45
N ASN A 125 13.49 -6.77 3.93
CA ASN A 125 12.86 -6.77 2.60
C ASN A 125 11.63 -5.86 2.52
N LEU A 126 10.97 -5.56 3.66
CA LEU A 126 9.85 -4.62 3.71
C LEU A 126 10.36 -3.17 3.74
N VAL A 127 11.31 -2.88 4.62
CA VAL A 127 11.77 -1.49 4.85
C VAL A 127 12.73 -0.99 3.78
N ASN A 128 13.43 -1.90 3.09
CA ASN A 128 14.42 -1.58 2.07
C ASN A 128 13.95 -1.91 0.65
N ALA A 129 12.67 -2.22 0.43
CA ALA A 129 12.15 -2.51 -0.91
C ALA A 129 12.41 -1.32 -1.84
N ALA A 130 13.02 -1.58 -3.00
CA ALA A 130 13.38 -0.52 -3.95
C ALA A 130 12.25 -0.24 -4.94
N THR A 131 11.40 -1.23 -5.22
CA THR A 131 10.32 -1.10 -6.20
C THR A 131 8.96 -1.53 -5.63
N PRO A 132 7.85 -1.02 -6.19
CA PRO A 132 6.51 -1.45 -5.79
C PRO A 132 6.30 -2.96 -6.02
N LYS A 133 6.89 -3.51 -7.09
CA LYS A 133 6.78 -4.94 -7.41
C LYS A 133 7.46 -5.81 -6.35
N GLU A 134 8.65 -5.42 -5.90
CA GLU A 134 9.34 -6.07 -4.79
C GLU A 134 8.55 -5.93 -3.49
N LEU A 135 8.07 -4.73 -3.19
CA LEU A 135 7.34 -4.49 -1.94
C LEU A 135 6.04 -5.29 -1.85
N LYS A 136 5.28 -5.36 -2.95
CA LYS A 136 3.99 -6.07 -3.02
C LYS A 136 4.11 -7.54 -2.65
N ILE A 137 5.26 -8.16 -2.92
CA ILE A 137 5.46 -9.59 -2.65
C ILE A 137 5.90 -9.86 -1.20
N VAL A 138 6.16 -8.83 -0.38
CA VAL A 138 6.56 -8.96 1.03
C VAL A 138 5.31 -9.06 1.90
N THR A 139 4.75 -10.27 1.99
CA THR A 139 3.58 -10.59 2.83
C THR A 139 4.00 -11.13 4.19
N LEU A 140 3.06 -11.19 5.15
CA LEU A 140 3.33 -11.76 6.46
C LEU A 140 3.79 -13.23 6.37
N ASP A 141 3.14 -14.04 5.53
CA ASP A 141 3.51 -15.45 5.37
C ASP A 141 4.94 -15.61 4.85
N LYS A 142 5.34 -14.83 3.84
CA LYS A 142 6.72 -14.88 3.35
C LYS A 142 7.74 -14.45 4.40
N ILE A 143 7.43 -13.42 5.19
CA ILE A 143 8.28 -13.00 6.32
C ILE A 143 8.45 -14.12 7.34
N ARG A 144 7.40 -14.93 7.53
CA ARG A 144 7.37 -16.07 8.45
C ARG A 144 7.91 -17.37 7.85
N GLY A 145 8.30 -17.37 6.57
CA GLY A 145 8.75 -18.57 5.85
C GLY A 145 7.63 -19.61 5.64
N LYS A 146 6.39 -19.16 5.52
CA LYS A 146 5.21 -20.00 5.24
C LYS A 146 4.76 -19.91 3.78
#